data_AF-A0A927X6P1-F1
#
_entry.id   AF-A0A927X6P1-F1
#
_cell.length_a   1.000
_cell.length_b   1.000
_cell.length_c   1.000
_cell.angle_alpha   90.00
_cell.angle_beta   90.00
_cell.angle_gamma   90.00
#
_symmetry.space_group_name_H-M   'P 1'
#
loop_
_entity.id
_entity.type
_entity.pdbx_description
1 polymer ?
#
loop_
_entity_poly.entity_id
_entity_poly.type
_entity_poly.pdbx_seq_one_letter_code
_entity_poly.pdbx_strand_id
1 'polypeptide(L)'
;MISRKELQYVDVWANRTPMPGYDHSILVLEEIKSAVELYNEVYKEKEFTITLSNSEEITFEILSKNLCHMLGIDHKNIINEYFKDYRQEVFGSDEALSSFELLQAIVENMEKVAQLDNDENNKAKAINYYKSAVKCAIFNSFSDFGKFNFATINYNGIYEERDYTNFKYLFVPSNELLAPYFMMGIDKDESTDSHYVTTLMAPTNPKDYFNKQEVLIPTQIFISTADSLTKLVATPEEKIQLLTMYSNIVNKYGIENRINIYGDYAAMLNDLTNRKSLKKTRNS
;
A
#
# COMPACT_ATOMS: atom_id res chain seq x y z
N MET A 1 -5.36 7.52 -12.57
CA MET A 1 -4.89 6.86 -13.80
C MET A 1 -3.40 7.07 -13.89
N ILE A 2 -2.64 6.04 -13.53
CA ILE A 2 -1.19 5.98 -13.61
C ILE A 2 -0.81 5.74 -15.06
N SER A 3 -0.16 6.71 -15.71
CA SER A 3 0.33 6.54 -17.07
C SER A 3 1.74 5.94 -17.07
N ARG A 4 2.22 5.59 -18.27
CA ARG A 4 3.59 5.10 -18.47
C ARG A 4 4.62 6.12 -18.03
N LYS A 5 4.30 7.42 -18.12
CA LYS A 5 5.20 8.51 -17.73
C LYS A 5 5.41 8.53 -16.22
N GLU A 6 4.35 8.39 -15.41
CA GLU A 6 4.48 8.30 -13.95
C GLU A 6 5.39 7.13 -13.56
N LEU A 7 5.15 5.96 -14.15
CA LEU A 7 5.92 4.73 -13.89
C LEU A 7 7.41 4.87 -14.22
N GLN A 8 7.76 5.61 -15.27
CA GLN A 8 9.17 5.86 -15.65
C GLN A 8 9.95 6.67 -14.61
N TYR A 9 9.27 7.48 -13.80
CA TYR A 9 9.90 8.39 -12.86
C TYR A 9 9.83 7.93 -11.40
N VAL A 10 9.20 6.79 -11.08
CA VAL A 10 9.08 6.25 -9.72
C VAL A 10 10.45 6.07 -9.04
N ASP A 11 11.48 5.86 -9.85
CA ASP A 11 12.82 5.49 -9.42
C ASP A 11 13.86 6.60 -9.58
N VAL A 12 13.41 7.78 -10.02
CA VAL A 12 14.25 8.92 -10.32
C VAL A 12 14.27 9.89 -9.13
N TRP A 13 15.39 10.59 -8.94
CA TRP A 13 15.51 11.65 -7.93
C TRP A 13 14.64 12.86 -8.30
N ALA A 14 14.04 13.53 -7.32
CA ALA A 14 13.13 14.66 -7.55
C ALA A 14 13.73 15.73 -8.48
N ASN A 15 14.99 16.12 -8.25
CA ASN A 15 15.71 17.10 -9.06
C ASN A 15 16.09 16.62 -10.48
N ARG A 16 15.83 15.36 -10.84
CA ARG A 16 16.03 14.77 -12.16
C ARG A 16 14.72 14.43 -12.87
N THR A 17 13.59 14.79 -12.28
CA THR A 17 12.26 14.60 -12.89
C THR A 17 11.74 15.91 -13.49
N PRO A 18 11.07 15.87 -14.66
CA PRO A 18 10.47 17.06 -15.24
C PRO A 18 9.27 17.50 -14.39
N MET A 19 9.28 18.73 -13.90
CA MET A 19 8.21 19.21 -13.03
C MET A 19 6.84 19.14 -13.72
N PRO A 20 5.80 18.58 -13.08
CA PRO A 20 4.50 18.38 -13.73
C PRO A 20 3.63 19.65 -13.79
N GLY A 21 4.07 20.74 -13.16
CA GLY A 21 3.32 21.98 -13.04
C GLY A 21 2.60 22.09 -11.69
N TYR A 22 2.35 23.33 -11.25
CA TYR A 22 1.82 23.65 -9.93
C TYR A 22 0.51 22.92 -9.61
N ASP A 23 -0.46 22.94 -10.52
CA ASP A 23 -1.77 22.31 -10.29
C ASP A 23 -1.66 20.79 -10.07
N HIS A 24 -0.80 20.12 -10.84
CA HIS A 24 -0.56 18.69 -10.66
C HIS A 24 0.19 18.40 -9.35
N SER A 25 1.16 19.26 -8.99
CA SER A 25 1.85 19.16 -7.69
C SER A 25 0.87 19.24 -6.52
N ILE A 26 -0.09 20.16 -6.56
CA ILE A 26 -1.13 20.27 -5.52
C ILE A 26 -2.00 19.01 -5.44
N LEU A 27 -2.44 18.46 -6.59
CA LEU A 27 -3.23 17.22 -6.59
C LEU A 27 -2.50 16.06 -5.89
N VAL A 28 -1.21 15.91 -6.15
CA VAL A 28 -0.40 14.86 -5.50
C VAL A 28 -0.19 15.15 -4.01
N LEU A 29 -0.06 16.41 -3.60
CA LEU A 29 0.04 16.76 -2.18
C LEU A 29 -1.26 16.47 -1.43
N GLU A 30 -2.42 16.66 -2.07
CA GLU A 30 -3.72 16.22 -1.53
C GLU A 30 -3.81 14.68 -1.42
N GLU A 31 -3.22 13.93 -2.37
CA GLU A 31 -3.12 12.46 -2.23
C GLU A 31 -2.22 12.05 -1.06
N ILE A 32 -1.11 12.76 -0.83
CA ILE A 32 -0.24 12.56 0.35
C ILE A 32 -1.02 12.86 1.63
N LYS A 33 -1.79 13.95 1.66
CA LYS A 33 -2.65 14.30 2.79
C LYS A 33 -3.66 13.19 3.08
N SER A 34 -4.35 12.69 2.06
CA SER A 34 -5.28 11.57 2.20
C SER A 34 -4.59 10.31 2.75
N ALA A 35 -3.36 10.03 2.34
CA ALA A 35 -2.58 8.92 2.88
C ALA A 35 -2.19 9.13 4.36
N VAL A 36 -1.86 10.36 4.76
CA VAL A 36 -1.57 10.73 6.17
C VAL A 36 -2.82 10.60 7.04
N GLU A 37 -3.97 11.06 6.56
CA GLU A 37 -5.27 10.91 7.24
C GLU A 37 -5.61 9.42 7.42
N LEU A 38 -5.50 8.65 6.34
CA LEU A 38 -5.69 7.20 6.36
C LEU A 38 -4.76 6.52 7.38
N TYR A 39 -3.48 6.91 7.43
CA TYR A 39 -2.56 6.39 8.44
C TYR A 39 -3.05 6.65 9.86
N ASN A 40 -3.42 7.88 10.18
CA ASN A 40 -3.89 8.24 11.51
C ASN A 40 -5.17 7.51 11.90
N GLU A 41 -6.12 7.35 10.98
CA GLU A 41 -7.41 6.73 11.27
C GLU A 41 -7.32 5.20 11.35
N VAL A 42 -6.56 4.59 10.45
CA VAL A 42 -6.62 3.14 10.22
C VAL A 42 -5.41 2.41 10.76
N TYR A 43 -4.18 2.94 10.63
CA TYR A 43 -2.97 2.15 10.87
C TYR A 43 -2.18 2.55 12.12
N LYS A 44 -2.24 3.82 12.53
CA LYS A 44 -1.45 4.34 13.64
C LYS A 44 -1.75 3.57 14.92
N GLU A 45 -0.68 3.11 15.58
CA GLU A 45 -0.74 2.35 16.84
C GLU A 45 -1.57 1.05 16.74
N LYS A 46 -1.69 0.48 15.53
CA LYS A 46 -2.35 -0.80 15.29
C LYS A 46 -1.38 -1.82 14.70
N GLU A 47 -1.51 -3.04 15.20
CA GLU A 47 -0.86 -4.23 14.66
C GLU A 47 -1.92 -5.12 14.01
N PHE A 48 -1.57 -5.71 12.86
CA PHE A 48 -2.46 -6.55 12.07
C PHE A 48 -1.92 -7.98 12.03
N THR A 49 -2.72 -8.95 12.48
CA THR A 49 -2.43 -10.38 12.32
C THR A 49 -3.38 -10.99 11.30
N ILE A 50 -2.85 -11.57 10.24
CA ILE A 50 -3.63 -12.19 9.16
C ILE A 50 -3.38 -13.69 9.17
N THR A 51 -4.45 -14.48 9.34
CA THR A 51 -4.41 -15.93 9.13
C THR A 51 -4.79 -16.24 7.67
N LEU A 52 -3.92 -16.95 6.96
CA LEU A 52 -4.06 -17.24 5.54
C LEU A 52 -4.69 -18.61 5.27
N SER A 53 -5.03 -18.88 4.01
CA SER A 53 -5.67 -20.11 3.56
C SER A 53 -4.82 -21.38 3.77
N ASN A 54 -3.50 -21.25 3.92
CA ASN A 54 -2.60 -22.34 4.29
C ASN A 54 -2.38 -22.45 5.81
N SER A 55 -3.15 -21.72 6.63
CA SER A 55 -3.00 -21.59 8.09
C SER A 55 -1.76 -20.86 8.58
N GLU A 56 -0.97 -20.27 7.67
CA GLU A 56 0.12 -19.39 8.05
C GLU A 56 -0.43 -18.09 8.65
N GLU A 57 0.26 -17.54 9.65
CA GLU A 57 -0.07 -16.26 10.27
C GLU A 57 1.05 -15.24 10.00
N ILE A 58 0.65 -14.02 9.63
CA ILE A 58 1.57 -12.89 9.49
C ILE A 58 1.10 -11.80 10.44
N THR A 59 1.99 -11.32 11.30
CA THR A 59 1.74 -10.16 12.18
C THR A 59 2.65 -9.02 11.76
N PHE A 60 2.07 -7.84 11.45
CA PHE A 60 2.82 -6.68 10.98
C PHE A 60 2.16 -5.34 11.34
N GLU A 61 2.94 -4.27 11.23
CA GLU A 61 2.47 -2.89 11.41
C GLU A 61 2.99 -1.93 10.31
N ILE A 62 2.40 -0.73 10.23
CA ILE A 62 2.93 0.37 9.43
C ILE A 62 3.61 1.36 10.38
N LEU A 63 4.93 1.40 10.32
CA LEU A 63 5.74 2.23 11.19
C LEU A 63 5.78 3.69 10.70
N SER A 64 5.54 4.63 11.62
CA SER A 64 5.59 6.07 11.32
C SER A 64 6.94 6.50 10.72
N LYS A 65 8.04 5.89 11.18
CA LYS A 65 9.40 6.12 10.65
C LYS A 65 9.54 5.76 9.15
N ASN A 66 8.69 4.88 8.61
CA ASN A 66 8.76 4.44 7.22
C ASN A 66 7.87 5.26 6.27
N LEU A 67 6.97 6.10 6.79
CA LEU A 67 5.92 6.70 5.97
C LEU A 67 6.42 7.59 4.82
N CYS A 68 7.42 8.45 5.04
CA CYS A 68 8.01 9.23 3.93
C CYS A 68 8.47 8.31 2.81
N HIS A 69 9.24 7.26 3.14
CA HIS A 69 9.73 6.31 2.15
C HIS A 69 8.58 5.61 1.40
N MET A 70 7.57 5.16 2.15
CA MET A 70 6.40 4.50 1.60
C MET A 70 5.64 5.41 0.64
N LEU A 71 5.51 6.71 0.95
CA LEU A 71 4.81 7.70 0.11
C LEU A 71 5.72 8.38 -0.93
N GLY A 72 6.91 7.82 -1.17
CA GLY A 72 7.81 8.27 -2.24
C GLY A 72 8.63 9.52 -1.92
N ILE A 73 8.66 9.95 -0.66
CA ILE A 73 9.38 11.14 -0.19
C ILE A 73 10.75 10.73 0.34
N ASP A 74 11.79 11.41 -0.13
CA ASP A 74 13.16 11.18 0.35
C ASP A 74 13.43 11.97 1.62
N HIS A 75 12.98 11.41 2.75
CA HIS A 75 13.17 11.99 4.07
C HIS A 75 14.63 12.36 4.35
N LYS A 76 15.56 11.42 4.12
CA LYS A 76 16.99 11.61 4.40
C LYS A 76 17.57 12.79 3.63
N ASN A 77 17.14 12.97 2.38
CA ASN A 77 17.57 14.10 1.59
C ASN A 77 16.97 15.43 2.10
N ILE A 78 15.69 15.46 2.46
CA ILE A 78 15.03 16.71 2.88
C ILE A 78 15.50 17.19 4.25
N ILE A 79 15.92 16.30 5.16
CA ILE A 79 16.41 16.70 6.50
C ILE A 79 17.90 17.06 6.54
N ASN A 80 18.63 16.93 5.43
CA ASN A 80 20.06 17.22 5.40
C ASN A 80 20.35 18.74 5.31
N GLU A 81 21.61 19.13 5.43
CA GLU A 81 22.04 20.54 5.34
C GLU A 81 21.73 21.19 3.99
N TYR A 82 21.71 20.42 2.88
CA TYR A 82 21.40 20.97 1.56
C TYR A 82 19.96 21.51 1.46
N PHE A 83 19.02 20.93 2.20
CA PHE A 83 17.63 21.40 2.29
C PHE A 83 17.37 22.36 3.46
N LYS A 84 18.40 22.84 4.16
CA LYS A 84 18.23 23.71 5.33
C LYS A 84 17.40 24.96 5.02
N ASP A 85 17.78 25.70 3.99
CA ASP A 85 17.09 26.92 3.57
C ASP A 85 15.67 26.62 3.09
N TYR A 86 15.49 25.50 2.38
CA TYR A 86 14.17 25.01 1.98
C TYR A 86 13.27 24.76 3.19
N ARG A 87 13.76 24.05 4.22
CA ARG A 87 12.98 23.80 5.45
C ARG A 87 12.64 25.10 6.18
N GLN A 88 13.59 26.03 6.27
CA GLN A 88 13.35 27.33 6.89
C GLN A 88 12.28 28.13 6.14
N GLU A 89 12.30 28.10 4.80
CA GLU A 89 11.35 28.84 3.97
C GLU A 89 9.95 28.21 3.95
N VAL A 90 9.86 26.88 3.92
CA VAL A 90 8.58 26.16 3.81
C VAL A 90 7.96 25.91 5.17
N PHE A 91 8.75 25.48 6.15
CA PHE A 91 8.26 25.01 7.46
C PHE A 91 8.53 26.01 8.59
N GLY A 92 9.28 27.10 8.32
CA GLY A 92 9.64 28.09 9.33
C GLY A 92 10.69 27.64 10.35
N SER A 93 11.28 26.45 10.16
CA SER A 93 12.29 25.87 11.04
C SER A 93 13.38 25.15 10.24
N ASP A 94 14.61 25.17 10.73
CA ASP A 94 15.73 24.43 10.15
C ASP A 94 15.94 23.05 10.79
N GLU A 95 15.16 22.72 11.82
CA GLU A 95 15.25 21.47 12.57
C GLU A 95 15.02 20.24 11.68
N ALA A 96 15.71 19.15 12.01
CA ALA A 96 15.55 17.87 11.35
C ALA A 96 14.33 17.13 11.92
N LEU A 97 13.26 17.07 11.13
CA LEU A 97 12.01 16.39 11.48
C LEU A 97 12.12 14.87 11.32
N SER A 98 11.38 14.10 12.12
CA SER A 98 11.18 12.67 11.86
C SER A 98 10.37 12.45 10.57
N SER A 99 10.32 11.21 10.09
CA SER A 99 9.59 10.83 8.86
C SER A 99 8.12 11.25 8.88
N PHE A 100 7.45 11.08 10.03
CA PHE A 100 6.04 11.44 10.14
C PHE A 100 5.82 12.94 10.34
N GLU A 101 6.65 13.60 11.16
CA GLU A 101 6.60 15.06 11.34
C GLU A 101 6.86 15.80 10.02
N LEU A 102 7.80 15.30 9.19
CA LEU A 102 8.05 15.87 7.87
C LEU A 102 6.82 15.77 6.96
N LEU A 103 6.11 14.63 6.97
CA LEU A 103 4.87 14.48 6.19
C LEU A 103 3.80 15.47 6.64
N GLN A 104 3.62 15.63 7.96
CA GLN A 104 2.68 16.60 8.50
C GLN A 104 3.04 18.03 8.06
N ALA A 105 4.32 18.40 8.18
CA ALA A 105 4.79 19.72 7.74
C ALA A 105 4.58 19.97 6.23
N ILE A 106 4.77 18.94 5.39
CA ILE A 106 4.48 19.03 3.95
C ILE A 106 2.99 19.27 3.70
N VAL A 107 2.12 18.52 4.37
CA VAL A 107 0.65 18.60 4.23
C VAL A 107 0.08 19.91 4.78
N GLU A 108 0.70 20.48 5.81
CA GLU A 108 0.30 21.79 6.37
C GLU A 108 0.75 22.95 5.46
N ASN A 109 1.79 22.76 4.65
CA ASN A 109 2.41 23.80 3.83
C ASN A 109 2.37 23.48 2.32
N MET A 110 1.36 22.74 1.85
CA MET A 110 1.28 22.21 0.47
C MET A 110 1.47 23.29 -0.60
N GLU A 111 0.83 24.45 -0.46
CA GLU A 111 0.96 25.53 -1.44
C GLU A 111 2.39 26.02 -1.57
N LYS A 112 3.10 26.18 -0.44
CA LYS A 112 4.47 26.68 -0.41
C LYS A 112 5.45 25.62 -0.93
N VAL A 113 5.24 24.35 -0.58
CA VAL A 113 5.97 23.20 -1.15
C VAL A 113 5.85 23.20 -2.68
N ALA A 114 4.61 23.24 -3.18
CA ALA A 114 4.36 23.22 -4.62
C ALA A 114 4.94 24.45 -5.33
N GLN A 115 4.85 25.65 -4.74
CA GLN A 115 5.46 26.86 -5.30
C GLN A 115 6.98 26.73 -5.44
N LEU A 116 7.68 26.33 -4.39
CA LEU A 116 9.15 26.21 -4.42
C LEU A 116 9.63 25.08 -5.31
N ASP A 117 8.95 23.93 -5.29
CA ASP A 117 9.29 22.85 -6.20
C ASP A 117 9.03 23.23 -7.66
N ASN A 118 8.05 24.08 -7.96
CA ASN A 118 7.79 24.53 -9.34
C ASN A 118 8.62 25.74 -9.78
N ASP A 119 9.35 26.42 -8.90
CA ASP A 119 10.24 27.52 -9.29
C ASP A 119 11.47 27.00 -10.06
N GLU A 120 11.61 27.39 -11.33
CA GLU A 120 12.73 26.99 -12.19
C GLU A 120 14.11 27.40 -11.63
N ASN A 121 14.17 28.46 -10.81
CA ASN A 121 15.42 28.93 -10.21
C ASN A 121 15.82 28.13 -8.97
N ASN A 122 14.86 27.46 -8.33
CA ASN A 122 15.13 26.64 -7.17
C ASN A 122 15.67 25.27 -7.59
N LYS A 123 16.92 24.97 -7.23
CA LYS A 123 17.55 23.66 -7.52
C LYS A 123 17.13 22.56 -6.54
N ALA A 124 16.70 22.93 -5.33
CA ALA A 124 16.29 22.00 -4.29
C ALA A 124 14.83 21.62 -4.51
N LYS A 125 14.62 20.45 -5.13
CA LYS A 125 13.29 19.86 -5.33
C LYS A 125 13.04 18.80 -4.27
N ALA A 126 12.06 19.02 -3.40
CA ALA A 126 11.77 18.11 -2.31
C ALA A 126 10.99 16.88 -2.79
N ILE A 127 9.99 17.08 -3.66
CA ILE A 127 9.05 16.02 -4.01
C ILE A 127 9.27 15.55 -5.45
N ASN A 128 9.38 14.22 -5.61
CA ASN A 128 9.15 13.58 -6.90
C ASN A 128 7.66 13.29 -7.02
N TYR A 129 6.91 14.21 -7.62
CA TYR A 129 5.45 14.15 -7.69
C TYR A 129 4.93 12.90 -8.43
N TYR A 130 5.62 12.42 -9.45
CA TYR A 130 5.21 11.18 -10.15
C TYR A 130 5.37 9.95 -9.27
N LYS A 131 6.49 9.86 -8.54
CA LYS A 131 6.74 8.78 -7.58
C LYS A 131 5.71 8.82 -6.47
N SER A 132 5.49 9.99 -5.86
CA SER A 132 4.53 10.15 -4.78
C SER A 132 3.10 9.82 -5.22
N ALA A 133 2.68 10.23 -6.42
CA ALA A 133 1.35 9.85 -6.96
C ALA A 133 1.18 8.33 -7.02
N VAL A 134 2.13 7.61 -7.62
CA VAL A 134 2.07 6.13 -7.72
C VAL A 134 2.04 5.49 -6.33
N LYS A 135 2.90 5.96 -5.42
CA LYS A 135 3.02 5.43 -4.06
C LYS A 135 1.78 5.70 -3.21
N CYS A 136 1.19 6.89 -3.30
CA CYS A 136 -0.06 7.24 -2.62
C CYS A 136 -1.23 6.44 -3.18
N ALA A 137 -1.32 6.27 -4.50
CA ALA A 137 -2.34 5.42 -5.12
C ALA A 137 -2.28 3.97 -4.61
N ILE A 138 -1.07 3.41 -4.47
CA ILE A 138 -0.87 2.08 -3.87
C ILE A 138 -1.32 2.11 -2.41
N PHE A 139 -0.79 3.01 -1.58
CA PHE A 139 -1.08 3.06 -0.15
C PHE A 139 -2.57 3.19 0.13
N ASN A 140 -3.25 4.11 -0.56
CA ASN A 140 -4.68 4.37 -0.41
C ASN A 140 -5.54 3.19 -0.90
N SER A 141 -5.04 2.37 -1.83
CA SER A 141 -5.75 1.15 -2.27
C SER A 141 -5.81 0.07 -1.18
N PHE A 142 -4.86 0.08 -0.24
CA PHE A 142 -4.87 -0.79 0.94
C PHE A 142 -5.68 -0.22 2.12
N SER A 143 -6.49 0.82 1.88
CA SER A 143 -7.29 1.65 2.83
C SER A 143 -7.80 1.06 4.15
N ASP A 144 -7.98 -0.25 4.26
CA ASP A 144 -8.38 -0.88 5.51
C ASP A 144 -8.01 -2.36 5.50
N PHE A 145 -7.02 -2.74 6.31
CA PHE A 145 -6.68 -4.16 6.49
C PHE A 145 -7.75 -4.95 7.23
N GLY A 146 -8.80 -4.32 7.77
CA GLY A 146 -10.01 -5.01 8.20
C GLY A 146 -10.88 -5.54 7.06
N LYS A 147 -10.60 -5.17 5.80
CA LYS A 147 -11.34 -5.66 4.63
C LYS A 147 -10.67 -6.88 4.03
N PHE A 148 -11.50 -7.86 3.68
CA PHE A 148 -11.08 -9.10 3.02
C PHE A 148 -11.03 -8.91 1.50
N ASN A 149 -10.10 -8.07 1.01
CA ASN A 149 -10.02 -7.68 -0.41
C ASN A 149 -8.60 -7.77 -1.01
N PHE A 150 -7.66 -8.35 -0.28
CA PHE A 150 -6.28 -8.55 -0.71
C PHE A 150 -5.91 -10.04 -0.67
N ALA A 151 -4.78 -10.37 -1.28
CA ALA A 151 -4.17 -11.69 -1.20
C ALA A 151 -2.66 -11.54 -1.00
N THR A 152 -1.96 -12.65 -0.78
CA THR A 152 -0.52 -12.64 -0.48
C THR A 152 0.27 -13.57 -1.37
N ILE A 153 1.53 -13.21 -1.64
CA ILE A 153 2.54 -14.06 -2.29
C ILE A 153 3.88 -13.98 -1.56
N ASN A 154 4.73 -15.00 -1.73
CA ASN A 154 6.09 -15.06 -1.20
C ASN A 154 7.12 -14.67 -2.26
N TYR A 155 7.05 -13.44 -2.75
CA TYR A 155 7.94 -13.00 -3.83
C TYR A 155 9.36 -12.74 -3.30
N ASN A 156 10.28 -13.63 -3.70
CA ASN A 156 11.71 -13.48 -3.51
C ASN A 156 12.38 -13.41 -4.89
N GLY A 157 12.75 -12.22 -5.35
CA GLY A 157 13.28 -12.03 -6.69
C GLY A 157 13.76 -10.62 -7.01
N ILE A 158 14.46 -10.53 -8.13
CA ILE A 158 14.92 -9.27 -8.74
C ILE A 158 13.92 -8.86 -9.83
N TYR A 159 13.48 -7.61 -9.81
CA TYR A 159 12.66 -7.02 -10.87
C TYR A 159 13.24 -5.68 -11.29
N GLU A 160 13.37 -5.44 -12.60
CA GLU A 160 13.95 -4.21 -13.16
C GLU A 160 15.28 -3.80 -12.46
N GLU A 161 16.18 -4.77 -12.28
CA GLU A 161 17.50 -4.62 -11.64
C GLU A 161 17.48 -4.29 -10.13
N ARG A 162 16.32 -4.34 -9.48
CA ARG A 162 16.18 -4.11 -8.04
C ARG A 162 15.81 -5.37 -7.29
N ASP A 163 16.38 -5.49 -6.10
CA ASP A 163 16.01 -6.50 -5.15
C ASP A 163 14.68 -6.11 -4.48
N TYR A 164 13.67 -6.92 -4.72
CA TYR A 164 12.34 -6.78 -4.14
C TYR A 164 12.05 -7.93 -3.18
N THR A 165 13.08 -8.56 -2.63
CA THR A 165 12.93 -9.60 -1.62
C THR A 165 12.30 -9.01 -0.36
N ASN A 166 11.12 -9.52 -0.01
CA ASN A 166 10.40 -9.20 1.22
C ASN A 166 9.86 -10.52 1.78
N PHE A 167 9.63 -10.59 3.09
CA PHE A 167 9.04 -11.77 3.73
C PHE A 167 7.70 -12.16 3.09
N LYS A 168 6.83 -11.18 2.84
CA LYS A 168 5.56 -11.35 2.14
C LYS A 168 5.24 -10.14 1.30
N TYR A 169 4.46 -10.34 0.24
CA TYR A 169 3.73 -9.24 -0.41
C TYR A 169 2.24 -9.42 -0.23
N LEU A 170 1.59 -8.38 0.28
CA LEU A 170 0.15 -8.20 0.12
C LEU A 170 -0.09 -7.58 -1.26
N PHE A 171 -1.16 -7.97 -1.93
CA PHE A 171 -1.53 -7.37 -3.21
C PHE A 171 -3.05 -7.21 -3.37
N VAL A 172 -3.44 -6.16 -4.08
CA VAL A 172 -4.82 -5.87 -4.47
C VAL A 172 -4.90 -5.64 -5.98
N PRO A 173 -5.99 -6.03 -6.65
CA PRO A 173 -6.25 -5.61 -8.03
C PRO A 173 -6.35 -4.08 -8.10
N SER A 174 -5.80 -3.50 -9.16
CA SER A 174 -5.98 -2.08 -9.46
C SER A 174 -6.87 -1.90 -10.69
N ASN A 175 -7.38 -0.69 -10.88
CA ASN A 175 -8.07 -0.28 -12.11
C ASN A 175 -7.10 0.30 -13.16
N GLU A 176 -5.79 0.13 -12.97
CA GLU A 176 -4.76 0.71 -13.83
C GLU A 176 -4.32 -0.29 -14.90
N LEU A 177 -4.50 0.07 -16.17
CA LEU A 177 -4.21 -0.81 -17.31
C LEU A 177 -2.75 -1.28 -17.34
N LEU A 178 -1.82 -0.38 -17.04
CA LEU A 178 -0.38 -0.63 -17.10
C LEU A 178 0.18 -1.30 -15.84
N ALA A 179 -0.55 -1.23 -14.72
CA ALA A 179 -0.12 -1.79 -13.45
C ALA A 179 -1.33 -2.41 -12.74
N PRO A 180 -1.83 -3.57 -13.22
CA PRO A 180 -3.14 -4.11 -12.86
C PRO A 180 -3.22 -4.66 -11.42
N TYR A 181 -2.11 -4.61 -10.69
CA TYR A 181 -2.05 -4.93 -9.27
C TYR A 181 -1.22 -3.88 -8.57
N PHE A 182 -1.58 -3.60 -7.32
CA PHE A 182 -0.74 -2.89 -6.38
C PHE A 182 -0.29 -3.83 -5.29
N MET A 183 0.95 -3.65 -4.86
CA MET A 183 1.63 -4.56 -3.94
C MET A 183 2.23 -3.78 -2.77
N MET A 184 2.19 -4.39 -1.61
CA MET A 184 2.76 -3.89 -0.37
C MET A 184 3.63 -5.00 0.25
N GLY A 185 4.93 -4.75 0.29
CA GLY A 185 5.94 -5.66 0.85
C GLY A 185 6.05 -5.49 2.36
N ILE A 186 5.99 -6.63 3.04
CA ILE A 186 6.21 -6.80 4.47
C ILE A 186 7.61 -7.35 4.64
N ASP A 187 8.45 -6.65 5.39
CA ASP A 187 9.78 -7.10 5.76
C ASP A 187 9.83 -7.58 7.21
N LYS A 188 10.89 -8.30 7.54
CA LYS A 188 11.16 -8.80 8.89
C LYS A 188 12.26 -7.99 9.54
N ASP A 189 12.02 -7.49 10.75
CA ASP A 189 13.07 -6.94 11.60
C ASP A 189 13.86 -8.09 12.21
N GLU A 190 15.07 -8.32 11.71
CA GLU A 190 15.98 -9.35 12.22
C GLU A 190 16.32 -9.16 13.71
N SER A 191 16.17 -7.95 14.26
CA SER A 191 16.49 -7.63 15.65
C SER A 191 15.35 -7.85 16.64
N THR A 192 14.10 -7.79 16.19
CA THR A 192 12.91 -7.84 17.06
C THR A 192 11.91 -8.94 16.70
N ASP A 193 12.15 -9.71 15.63
CA ASP A 193 11.20 -10.68 15.04
C ASP A 193 9.86 -10.04 14.62
N SER A 194 9.78 -8.71 14.65
CA SER A 194 8.62 -7.93 14.21
C SER A 194 8.59 -7.86 12.69
N HIS A 195 7.40 -7.66 12.12
CA HIS A 195 7.28 -7.41 10.70
C HIS A 195 6.68 -6.04 10.46
N TYR A 196 7.13 -5.37 9.40
CA TYR A 196 6.70 -4.03 9.10
C TYR A 196 6.66 -3.79 7.60
N VAL A 197 5.77 -2.89 7.18
CA VAL A 197 5.69 -2.52 5.77
C VAL A 197 6.87 -1.65 5.36
N THR A 198 7.47 -1.99 4.23
CA THR A 198 8.64 -1.26 3.68
C THR A 198 8.45 -0.87 2.22
N THR A 199 7.86 -1.74 1.42
CA THR A 199 7.88 -1.60 -0.03
C THR A 199 6.47 -1.38 -0.56
N LEU A 200 6.27 -0.35 -1.39
CA LEU A 200 5.06 -0.21 -2.22
C LEU A 200 5.42 -0.39 -3.69
N MET A 201 4.64 -1.16 -4.44
CA MET A 201 4.97 -1.46 -5.83
C MET A 201 3.74 -1.58 -6.74
N ALA A 202 3.93 -1.20 -8.01
CA ALA A 202 2.94 -1.29 -9.07
C ALA A 202 3.59 -2.04 -10.27
N PRO A 203 3.61 -3.38 -10.26
CA PRO A 203 4.30 -4.15 -11.29
C PRO A 203 3.63 -4.02 -12.66
N THR A 204 4.45 -3.69 -13.68
CA THR A 204 3.95 -3.54 -15.06
C THR A 204 3.85 -4.87 -15.80
N ASN A 205 4.64 -5.87 -15.38
CA ASN A 205 4.51 -7.25 -15.82
C ASN A 205 4.15 -8.17 -14.63
N PRO A 206 2.86 -8.30 -14.29
CA PRO A 206 2.44 -9.13 -13.16
C PRO A 206 2.80 -10.61 -13.30
N LYS A 207 3.02 -11.10 -14.53
CA LYS A 207 3.38 -12.49 -14.77
C LYS A 207 4.69 -12.83 -14.06
N ASP A 208 5.66 -11.93 -14.07
CA ASP A 208 6.97 -12.16 -13.45
C ASP A 208 6.84 -12.26 -11.92
N TYR A 209 5.89 -11.55 -11.34
CA TYR A 209 5.58 -11.59 -9.92
C TYR A 209 4.84 -12.85 -9.50
N PHE A 210 3.86 -13.29 -10.27
CA PHE A 210 3.06 -14.46 -9.92
C PHE A 210 3.73 -15.79 -10.30
N ASN A 211 4.74 -15.75 -11.18
CA ASN A 211 5.41 -16.95 -11.65
C ASN A 211 6.04 -17.74 -10.48
N LYS A 212 5.68 -19.03 -10.39
CA LYS A 212 6.13 -19.95 -9.33
C LYS A 212 5.81 -19.49 -7.90
N GLN A 213 4.89 -18.55 -7.74
CA GLN A 213 4.43 -18.13 -6.42
C GLN A 213 3.20 -18.92 -5.98
N GLU A 214 3.07 -19.09 -4.67
CA GLU A 214 1.81 -19.51 -4.06
C GLU A 214 0.99 -18.27 -3.74
N VAL A 215 -0.24 -18.22 -4.24
CA VAL A 215 -1.20 -17.18 -3.86
C VAL A 215 -2.00 -17.69 -2.66
N LEU A 216 -2.10 -16.86 -1.63
CA LEU A 216 -2.85 -17.16 -0.41
C LEU A 216 -3.87 -16.05 -0.16
N ILE A 217 -5.05 -16.39 0.35
CA ILE A 217 -6.10 -15.43 0.70
C ILE A 217 -6.28 -15.34 2.21
N PRO A 218 -6.64 -14.18 2.77
CA PRO A 218 -6.93 -14.03 4.18
C PRO A 218 -8.22 -14.78 4.56
N THR A 219 -8.17 -15.47 5.69
CA THR A 219 -9.32 -16.21 6.26
C THR A 219 -9.80 -15.59 7.57
N GLN A 220 -8.88 -15.00 8.34
CA GLN A 220 -9.15 -14.25 9.57
C GLN A 220 -8.19 -13.08 9.66
N ILE A 221 -8.66 -11.99 10.27
CA ILE A 221 -7.86 -10.79 10.51
C ILE A 221 -8.06 -10.39 11.95
N PHE A 222 -6.97 -10.14 12.66
CA PHE A 222 -6.98 -9.56 13.99
C PHE A 222 -6.36 -8.17 13.93
N ILE A 223 -7.02 -7.22 14.57
CA ILE A 223 -6.53 -5.85 14.71
C ILE A 223 -6.28 -5.64 16.21
N SER A 224 -5.01 -5.48 16.55
CA SER A 224 -4.55 -5.25 17.91
C SER A 224 -4.18 -3.79 18.10
N THR A 225 -4.51 -3.25 19.27
CA THR A 225 -4.15 -1.92 19.78
C THR A 225 -3.64 -2.10 21.21
N ALA A 226 -3.13 -1.05 21.84
CA ALA A 226 -2.73 -1.11 23.25
C ALA A 226 -3.87 -1.58 24.18
N ASP A 227 -5.13 -1.23 23.85
CA ASP A 227 -6.28 -1.41 24.73
C ASP A 227 -7.28 -2.49 24.26
N SER A 228 -7.17 -2.97 23.00
CA SER A 228 -8.18 -3.86 22.42
C SER A 228 -7.65 -4.80 21.35
N LEU A 229 -8.30 -5.97 21.25
CA LEU A 229 -8.09 -6.96 20.20
C LEU A 229 -9.41 -7.23 19.49
N THR A 230 -9.49 -6.89 18.21
CA THR A 230 -10.67 -7.11 17.39
C THR A 230 -10.42 -8.27 16.44
N LYS A 231 -11.29 -9.30 16.47
CA LYS A 231 -11.28 -10.40 15.51
C LYS A 231 -12.31 -10.17 14.41
N LEU A 232 -11.87 -10.22 13.16
CA LEU A 232 -12.69 -10.13 11.97
C LEU A 232 -12.67 -11.45 11.21
N VAL A 233 -13.83 -11.82 10.67
CA VAL A 233 -14.02 -13.01 9.84
C VAL A 233 -14.78 -12.57 8.60
N ALA A 234 -14.30 -12.98 7.43
CA ALA A 234 -14.93 -12.64 6.17
C ALA A 234 -16.41 -13.05 6.15
N THR A 235 -17.25 -12.10 5.73
CA THR A 235 -18.65 -12.37 5.36
C THR A 235 -18.69 -13.32 4.16
N PRO A 236 -19.81 -14.04 3.93
CA PRO A 236 -19.91 -14.90 2.75
C PRO A 236 -19.72 -14.14 1.43
N GLU A 237 -20.19 -12.89 1.35
CA GLU A 237 -19.96 -12.01 0.20
C GLU A 237 -18.46 -11.72 -0.03
N GLU A 238 -17.72 -11.36 1.02
CA GLU A 238 -16.28 -11.14 0.95
C GLU A 238 -15.52 -12.41 0.58
N LYS A 239 -15.91 -13.57 1.11
CA LYS A 239 -15.33 -14.87 0.75
C LYS A 239 -15.50 -15.15 -0.75
N ILE A 240 -16.68 -14.89 -1.30
CA ILE A 240 -16.94 -15.03 -2.75
C ILE A 240 -16.03 -14.11 -3.55
N GLN A 241 -15.88 -12.85 -3.13
CA GLN A 241 -15.01 -11.88 -3.80
C GLN A 241 -13.54 -12.33 -3.78
N LEU A 242 -13.04 -12.77 -2.62
CA LEU A 242 -11.67 -13.30 -2.47
C LEU A 242 -11.44 -14.53 -3.35
N LEU A 243 -12.36 -15.50 -3.31
CA LEU A 243 -12.29 -16.68 -4.17
C LEU A 243 -12.36 -16.31 -5.66
N THR A 244 -13.05 -15.22 -6.02
CA THR A 244 -13.19 -14.76 -7.42
C THR A 244 -11.88 -14.18 -7.89
N MET A 245 -11.31 -13.29 -7.09
CA MET A 245 -9.99 -12.73 -7.31
C MET A 245 -8.94 -13.85 -7.42
N TYR A 246 -8.91 -14.78 -6.47
CA TYR A 246 -8.00 -15.91 -6.46
C TYR A 246 -8.12 -16.77 -7.73
N SER A 247 -9.34 -17.19 -8.08
CA SER A 247 -9.60 -17.99 -9.28
C SER A 247 -9.16 -17.28 -10.55
N ASN A 248 -9.44 -15.98 -10.68
CA ASN A 248 -9.03 -15.19 -11.84
C ASN A 248 -7.51 -15.14 -11.98
N ILE A 249 -6.78 -14.97 -10.88
CA ILE A 249 -5.31 -14.90 -10.88
C ILE A 249 -4.71 -16.25 -11.25
N VAL A 250 -5.17 -17.33 -10.61
CA VAL A 250 -4.74 -18.70 -10.90
C VAL A 250 -4.93 -19.02 -12.38
N ASN A 251 -6.11 -18.74 -12.93
CA ASN A 251 -6.44 -19.03 -14.32
C ASN A 251 -5.64 -18.15 -15.30
N LYS A 252 -5.49 -16.85 -15.00
CA LYS A 252 -4.80 -15.90 -15.89
C LYS A 252 -3.30 -16.14 -15.95
N TYR A 253 -2.68 -16.51 -14.82
CA TYR A 253 -1.23 -16.65 -14.70
C TYR A 253 -0.73 -18.11 -14.65
N GLY A 254 -1.64 -19.09 -14.66
CA GLY A 254 -1.29 -20.51 -14.65
C GLY A 254 -0.61 -20.95 -13.37
N ILE A 255 -1.04 -20.40 -12.24
CA ILE A 255 -0.48 -20.69 -10.91
C ILE A 255 -1.03 -22.03 -10.39
N GLU A 256 -0.26 -22.74 -9.58
CA GLU A 256 -0.76 -23.93 -8.89
C GLU A 256 -1.95 -23.57 -7.98
N ASN A 257 -3.09 -24.23 -8.20
CA ASN A 257 -4.27 -24.06 -7.35
C ASN A 257 -4.21 -25.03 -6.16
N ARG A 258 -4.18 -24.49 -4.95
CA ARG A 258 -4.14 -25.28 -3.70
C ARG A 258 -5.42 -25.21 -2.87
N ILE A 259 -6.43 -24.50 -3.37
CA ILE A 259 -7.74 -24.35 -2.73
C ILE A 259 -8.79 -25.12 -3.56
N ASN A 260 -9.74 -25.80 -2.92
CA ASN A 260 -10.88 -26.40 -3.62
C ASN A 260 -11.92 -25.32 -3.95
N ILE A 261 -11.55 -24.41 -4.85
CA ILE A 261 -12.32 -23.23 -5.24
C ILE A 261 -13.80 -23.58 -5.50
N TYR A 262 -14.07 -24.61 -6.30
CA TYR A 262 -15.44 -25.00 -6.65
C TYR A 262 -16.25 -25.53 -5.45
N GLY A 263 -15.63 -26.38 -4.62
CA GLY A 263 -16.28 -26.87 -3.41
C GLY A 263 -16.56 -25.75 -2.40
N ASP A 264 -15.58 -24.86 -2.22
CA ASP A 264 -15.68 -23.72 -1.31
C ASP A 264 -16.74 -22.72 -1.77
N TYR A 265 -16.81 -22.44 -3.08
CA TYR A 265 -17.90 -21.63 -3.65
C TYR A 265 -19.27 -22.26 -3.43
N ALA A 266 -19.42 -23.55 -3.74
CA ALA A 266 -20.70 -24.23 -3.60
C ALA A 266 -21.16 -24.22 -2.13
N ALA A 267 -20.23 -24.42 -1.19
CA ALA A 267 -20.50 -24.32 0.24
C ALA A 267 -20.94 -22.89 0.64
N MET A 268 -20.21 -21.85 0.19
CA MET A 268 -20.55 -20.45 0.51
C MET A 268 -21.89 -20.02 -0.08
N LEU A 269 -22.20 -20.43 -1.31
CA LEU A 269 -23.48 -20.13 -1.97
C LEU A 269 -24.66 -20.79 -1.25
N ASN A 270 -24.49 -22.04 -0.79
CA ASN A 270 -25.51 -22.75 -0.01
C ASN A 270 -25.76 -22.10 1.36
N ASP A 271 -24.72 -21.64 2.03
CA ASP A 271 -24.86 -20.91 3.30
C ASP A 271 -25.61 -19.58 3.13
N LEU A 272 -25.36 -18.86 2.04
CA LEU A 272 -26.04 -17.61 1.70
C LEU A 272 -27.53 -17.81 1.43
N THR A 273 -27.91 -18.82 0.65
CA THR A 273 -29.32 -19.15 0.40
C THR A 273 -30.03 -19.54 1.68
N ASN A 274 -29.40 -20.34 2.54
CA ASN A 274 -29.94 -20.74 3.84
C ASN A 274 -30.13 -19.56 4.81
N ARG A 275 -29.22 -18.58 4.83
CA ARG A 275 -29.38 -17.37 5.66
C ARG A 275 -30.49 -16.45 5.15
N LYS A 276 -30.65 -16.33 3.83
CA LYS A 276 -31.71 -15.52 3.22
C LYS A 276 -33.11 -16.11 3.46
N SER A 277 -33.24 -17.44 3.42
CA SER A 277 -34.51 -18.11 3.75
C SER A 277 -34.90 -17.88 5.21
N LEU A 278 -33.95 -18.01 6.15
CA LEU A 278 -34.17 -17.77 7.59
C LEU A 278 -34.55 -16.31 7.92
N LYS A 279 -34.02 -15.32 7.20
CA LYS A 279 -34.42 -13.91 7.36
C LYS A 279 -35.85 -13.63 6.87
N LYS A 280 -36.31 -14.33 5.82
CA LYS A 280 -37.68 -14.21 5.32
C LYS A 280 -38.71 -14.78 6.30
N THR A 281 -38.42 -15.90 6.95
CA THR A 281 -39.32 -16.52 7.95
C THR A 281 -39.39 -15.78 9.28
N ARG A 282 -38.42 -14.92 9.61
CA ARG A 282 -38.44 -14.10 10.84
C ARG A 282 -39.17 -12.77 10.70
N ASN A 283 -39.41 -12.31 9.47
CA ASN A 283 -40.11 -11.05 9.17
C ASN A 283 -41.55 -11.30 8.66
N SER A 284 -42.03 -12.54 8.75
CA SER A 284 -43.39 -12.99 8.44
C SER A 284 -44.09 -13.43 9.72
#